data_AF-A0A952LGX1-F1
#
_entry.id   AF-A0A952LGX1-F1
#
_cell.length_a   1.000
_cell.length_b   1.000
_cell.length_c   1.000
_cell.angle_alpha   90.00
_cell.angle_beta   90.00
_cell.angle_gamma   90.00
#
_symmetry.space_group_name_H-M   'P 1'
#
loop_
_entity.id
_entity.type
_entity.pdbx_description
1 polymer ?
#
loop_
_entity_poly.entity_id
_entity_poly.type
_entity_poly.pdbx_seq_one_letter_code
_entity_poly.pdbx_strand_id
1 'polypeptide(L)' 'IATDFGGGAVRDNAELNRFVASVTALGRVGEAEDIGGAAAALMRPGAGWITGQRIEASGGMFL' A
#
# COMPACT_ATOMS: atom_id res chain seq x y z
N ILE A 1 -3.37 -4.71 1.18
CA ILE A 1 -3.11 -4.01 2.46
C ILE A 1 -3.82 -4.79 3.55
N ALA A 2 -3.23 -4.98 4.73
CA ALA A 2 -3.80 -5.72 5.85
C ALA A 2 -4.83 -4.88 6.65
N THR A 3 -5.89 -4.41 5.97
CA THR A 3 -7.01 -3.69 6.60
C THR A 3 -8.23 -4.60 6.74
N ASP A 4 -9.33 -4.05 7.27
CA ASP A 4 -10.66 -4.65 7.30
C ASP A 4 -11.33 -4.73 5.91
N PHE A 5 -10.75 -4.12 4.88
CA PHE A 5 -11.26 -4.19 3.52
C PHE A 5 -11.36 -5.63 3.03
N GLY A 6 -12.47 -5.96 2.34
CA GLY A 6 -12.75 -7.34 1.95
C GLY A 6 -12.97 -8.28 3.13
N GLY A 7 -13.44 -7.75 4.27
CA GLY A 7 -13.72 -8.53 5.48
C GLY A 7 -12.47 -8.95 6.24
N GLY A 8 -11.36 -8.24 6.10
CA GLY A 8 -10.10 -8.56 6.78
C GLY A 8 -9.27 -9.66 6.11
N ALA A 9 -9.61 -10.08 4.89
CA ALA A 9 -9.02 -11.27 4.26
C ALA A 9 -7.48 -11.26 4.26
N VAL A 10 -6.84 -10.15 3.88
CA VAL A 10 -5.36 -10.06 3.84
C VAL A 10 -4.75 -10.00 5.24
N ARG A 11 -5.48 -9.48 6.24
CA ARG A 11 -5.04 -9.39 7.63
C ARG A 11 -5.15 -10.74 8.35
N ASP A 12 -6.29 -11.40 8.19
CA ASP A 12 -6.69 -12.53 9.03
C ASP A 12 -6.39 -13.90 8.39
N ASN A 13 -6.23 -13.97 7.07
CA ASN A 13 -5.80 -15.19 6.38
C ASN A 13 -4.29 -15.19 6.16
N ALA A 14 -3.57 -15.99 6.97
CA ALA A 14 -2.13 -16.09 6.92
C ALA A 14 -1.57 -16.62 5.58
N GLU A 15 -2.32 -17.47 4.87
CA GLU A 15 -1.90 -17.95 3.55
C GLU A 15 -2.00 -16.85 2.50
N LEU A 16 -3.12 -16.11 2.48
CA LEU A 16 -3.30 -14.98 1.59
C LEU A 16 -2.28 -13.86 1.89
N ASN A 17 -2.03 -13.59 3.17
CA ASN A 17 -1.01 -12.63 3.59
C ASN A 17 0.38 -13.00 3.03
N ARG A 18 0.81 -14.26 3.23
CA ARG A 18 2.08 -14.77 2.69
C ARG A 18 2.13 -14.70 1.18
N PHE A 19 1.05 -15.03 0.49
CA PHE A 19 0.98 -14.90 -0.96
C PHE A 19 1.19 -13.45 -1.40
N VAL A 20 0.45 -12.50 -0.83
CA VAL A 20 0.60 -11.06 -1.14
C VAL A 20 2.02 -10.59 -0.85
N ALA A 21 2.60 -10.96 0.29
CA ALA A 21 3.99 -10.63 0.61
C ALA A 21 4.98 -11.22 -0.41
N SER A 22 4.75 -12.45 -0.89
CA SER A 22 5.63 -13.13 -1.86
C SER A 22 5.65 -12.47 -3.23
N VAL A 23 4.59 -11.76 -3.61
CA VAL A 23 4.49 -11.02 -4.87
C VAL A 23 4.74 -9.52 -4.69
N THR A 24 5.13 -9.07 -3.49
CA THR A 24 5.46 -7.67 -3.21
C THR A 24 6.97 -7.53 -3.10
N ALA A 25 7.59 -6.64 -3.89
CA ALA A 25 9.05 -6.48 -3.89
C ALA A 25 9.65 -6.13 -2.51
N LEU A 26 8.92 -5.40 -1.67
CA LEU A 26 9.32 -5.12 -0.28
C LEU A 26 9.21 -6.33 0.68
N GLY A 27 8.73 -7.49 0.21
CA GLY A 27 8.69 -8.74 0.96
C GLY A 27 7.67 -8.80 2.10
N ARG A 28 6.74 -7.85 2.16
CA ARG A 28 5.66 -7.78 3.16
C ARG A 28 4.37 -7.26 2.55
N VAL A 29 3.25 -7.54 3.20
CA VAL A 29 1.99 -6.83 2.89
C VAL A 29 2.11 -5.35 3.27
N GLY A 30 1.40 -4.50 2.55
CA GLY A 30 1.23 -3.11 2.97
C GLY A 30 0.28 -2.99 4.16
N GLU A 31 0.51 -1.98 4.98
CA GLU A 31 -0.28 -1.56 6.14
C GLU A 31 -1.00 -0.23 5.85
N ALA A 32 -1.92 0.17 6.73
CA ALA A 32 -2.66 1.42 6.55
C ALA A 32 -1.72 2.65 6.52
N GLU A 33 -0.67 2.61 7.34
CA GLU A 33 0.35 3.66 7.47
C GLU A 33 1.16 3.85 6.19
N ASP A 34 1.36 2.81 5.38
CA ASP A 34 2.09 2.91 4.11
C ASP A 34 1.34 3.83 3.13
N ILE A 35 0.01 3.67 3.04
CA ILE A 35 -0.85 4.48 2.19
C ILE A 35 -1.06 5.87 2.81
N GLY A 36 -1.26 5.93 4.12
CA GLY A 36 -1.39 7.19 4.86
C GLY A 36 -0.17 8.08 4.71
N GLY A 37 1.03 7.51 4.84
CA GLY A 37 2.30 8.21 4.65
C GLY A 37 2.48 8.71 3.21
N ALA A 38 2.15 7.89 2.21
CA ALA A 38 2.21 8.29 0.81
C ALA A 38 1.23 9.44 0.49
N ALA A 39 0.00 9.36 0.97
CA ALA A 39 -1.00 10.41 0.80
C ALA A 39 -0.60 11.71 1.51
N ALA A 40 -0.12 11.61 2.75
CA ALA A 40 0.37 12.75 3.52
C ALA A 40 1.52 13.47 2.81
N ALA A 41 2.44 12.73 2.18
CA ALA A 41 3.54 13.31 1.42
C ALA A 41 3.06 14.23 0.27
N LEU A 42 1.95 13.89 -0.38
CA LEU A 42 1.35 14.68 -1.48
C LEU A 42 0.63 15.94 -0.99
N MET A 43 0.30 16.00 0.30
CA MET A 43 -0.38 17.16 0.91
C MET A 43 0.60 18.12 1.61
N ARG A 44 1.90 17.84 1.56
CA ARG A 44 2.93 18.68 2.21
C ARG A 44 3.06 20.04 1.50
N PRO A 45 3.45 21.10 2.24
CA PRO A 45 3.88 22.35 1.62
C PRO A 45 4.94 22.09 0.54
N GLY A 46 4.76 22.70 -0.64
CA GLY A 46 5.63 22.51 -1.81
C GLY A 46 5.16 21.46 -2.82
N ALA A 47 4.17 20.63 -2.49
CA ALA A 47 3.62 19.63 -3.42
C ALA A 47 2.53 20.17 -4.37
N GLY A 48 2.12 21.44 -4.22
CA GLY A 48 0.93 22.00 -4.89
C GLY A 48 0.96 22.07 -6.43
N TRP A 49 2.12 21.83 -7.06
CA TRP A 49 2.23 21.77 -8.53
C TRP A 49 2.12 20.34 -9.08
N ILE A 50 2.06 19.33 -8.20
CA ILE A 50 1.85 17.94 -8.58
C ILE A 50 0.36 17.73 -8.82
N THR A 51 -0.03 17.55 -10.08
CA THR A 51 -1.42 17.33 -10.48
C THR A 51 -1.53 16.33 -11.64
N GLY A 52 -2.68 15.66 -11.75
CA GLY A 52 -2.95 14.69 -12.84
C GLY A 52 -2.08 13.44 -12.83
N GLN A 53 -1.37 13.17 -11.74
CA GLN A 53 -0.47 12.02 -11.63
C GLN A 53 -1.17 10.80 -11.06
N ARG A 54 -0.80 9.62 -11.57
CA ARG A 54 -1.11 8.33 -10.96
C ARG A 54 0.11 7.85 -10.19
N ILE A 55 -0.05 7.63 -8.89
CA ILE A 55 1.00 7.10 -8.02
C ILE A 55 0.55 5.73 -7.54
N GLU A 56 1.41 4.73 -7.71
CA GLU A 56 1.16 3.38 -7.22
C GLU A 56 1.94 3.15 -5.92
N ALA A 57 1.22 3.12 -4.80
CA ALA A 57 1.77 2.80 -3.49
C ALA A 57 1.53 1.33 -3.14
N SER A 58 2.12 0.41 -3.91
CA SER A 58 1.88 -1.04 -3.80
C SER A 58 3.01 -1.84 -3.14
N GLY A 59 4.11 -1.17 -2.74
CA GLY A 59 5.32 -1.87 -2.30
C GLY A 59 6.03 -2.64 -3.43
N GLY A 60 5.69 -2.34 -4.69
CA GLY A 60 6.20 -3.03 -5.88
C GLY A 60 5.54 -4.38 -6.10
N MET A 61 4.21 -4.45 -6.00
CA MET A 61 3.47 -5.69 -6.25
C MET A 61 3.62 -6.08 -7.73
N PHE A 62 4.08 -7.31 -7.98
CA PHE A 62 4.36 -7.88 -9.30
C PHE A 62 5.44 -7.17 -10.15
N LEU A 63 6.36 -6.44 -9.51
CA LEU A 63 7.56 -5.91 -10.15
C LEU A 63 8.71 -6.91 -10.20
#